data_AF-A0A1M5NZL2-F1
#
_entry.id   AF-A0A1M5NZL2-F1
#
_cell.length_a   1.000
_cell.length_b   1.000
_cell.length_c   1.000
_cell.angle_alpha   90.00
_cell.angle_beta   90.00
_cell.angle_gamma   90.00
#
_symmetry.space_group_name_H-M   'P 1'
#
loop_
_entity.id
_entity.type
_entity.pdbx_description
1 polymer ?
#
loop_
_entity_poly.entity_id
_entity_poly.type
_entity_poly.pdbx_seq_one_letter_code
_entity_poly.pdbx_strand_id
1 'polypeptide(L)' 'MNITSYLMGVVARFKSEEDGLALTEYLILLGLLTAAVVLAVQAFGVNLGNAWQAWSDWITQLDGPPSLPS' A
#
# COMPACT_ATOMS: atom_id res chain seq x y z
N MET A 1 17.91 14.62 46.31
CA MET A 1 17.27 14.21 45.04
C MET A 1 17.89 12.88 44.65
N ASN A 2 17.14 11.77 44.77
CA ASN A 2 17.70 10.43 44.53
C ASN A 2 17.90 10.22 43.03
N ILE A 3 19.16 10.06 42.61
CA ILE A 3 19.57 9.78 41.22
C ILE A 3 18.79 8.61 40.63
N THR A 4 18.49 7.60 41.45
CA THR A 4 17.68 6.43 41.07
C THR A 4 16.29 6.82 40.58
N SER A 5 15.63 7.77 41.23
CA SER A 5 14.30 8.27 40.86
C SER A 5 14.34 9.07 39.56
N TYR A 6 15.44 9.80 39.35
CA TYR A 6 15.66 10.59 38.15
C TYR A 6 15.87 9.68 36.92
N LEU A 7 16.72 8.66 37.04
CA LEU A 7 16.97 7.69 35.97
C LEU A 7 15.72 6.90 35.60
N MET A 8 14.91 6.51 36.58
CA MET A 8 13.66 5.81 36.34
C MET A 8 12.65 6.67 35.56
N GLY A 9 12.58 7.97 35.85
CA GLY A 9 11.74 8.92 35.11
C GLY A 9 12.21 9.15 33.67
N VAL A 10 13.51 9.14 33.43
CA VAL A 10 14.09 9.27 32.09
C VAL A 10 13.77 8.03 31.23
N VAL A 11 13.95 6.82 31.77
CA VAL A 11 13.63 5.56 31.06
C VAL A 11 12.13 5.45 30.75
N ALA A 12 11.26 5.82 31.70
CA ALA A 12 9.82 5.81 31.48
C ALA A 12 9.38 6.78 30.38
N ARG A 13 10.02 7.95 30.29
CA ARG A 13 9.78 8.93 29.22
C ARG A 13 10.21 8.41 27.85
N PHE A 14 11.42 7.86 27.73
CA PHE A 14 11.89 7.29 26.47
C PHE A 14 10.99 6.17 25.96
N LYS A 15 10.51 5.29 26.85
CA LYS A 15 9.55 4.25 26.49
C LYS A 15 8.21 4.82 26.01
N SER A 16 7.71 5.88 26.65
CA SER A 16 6.47 6.52 26.21
C SER A 16 6.60 7.26 24.87
N GLU A 17 7.79 7.77 24.57
CA GLU A 17 8.12 8.42 23.30
C GLU A 17 8.31 7.38 22.18
N GLU A 18 8.91 6.22 22.49
CA GLU A 18 9.06 5.08 21.57
C GLU A 18 7.71 4.45 21.20
N ASP A 19 6.79 4.25 22.16
CA ASP A 19 5.43 3.76 21.88
C ASP A 19 4.64 4.72 20.97
N GLY A 20 4.87 6.04 21.12
CA GLY A 20 4.30 7.06 20.23
C GLY A 20 4.94 7.06 18.83
N LEU A 21 6.24 6.82 18.75
CA LEU A 21 7.00 6.70 17.50
C LEU A 21 6.56 5.46 16.70
N ALA A 22 6.38 4.33 17.37
CA ALA A 22 5.93 3.10 16.74
C ALA A 22 4.56 3.28 16.05
N LEU A 23 3.64 4.02 16.68
CA LEU A 23 2.32 4.29 16.11
C LEU A 23 2.42 5.11 14.82
N THR A 24 3.28 6.13 14.75
CA THR A 24 3.45 6.93 13.53
C THR A 24 4.15 6.13 12.42
N GLU A 25 5.10 5.26 12.75
CA GLU A 25 5.73 4.35 11.80
C GLU A 25 4.72 3.37 11.19
N TYR A 26 3.86 2.75 12.00
CA TYR A 26 2.81 1.88 11.48
C TYR A 26 1.84 2.64 10.58
N LEU A 27 1.49 3.89 10.91
CA LEU A 27 0.63 4.72 10.06
C LEU A 27 1.31 5.08 8.73
N ILE A 28 2.62 5.35 8.74
CA ILE A 28 3.38 5.60 7.51
C ILE A 28 3.45 4.33 6.66
N LEU A 29 3.77 3.18 7.26
CA LEU A 29 3.77 1.88 6.58
C LEU A 29 2.39 1.54 6.02
N LEU A 30 1.33 1.80 6.78
CA LEU A 30 -0.06 1.62 6.35
C LEU A 30 -0.40 2.54 5.18
N GLY A 31 0.03 3.80 5.21
CA GLY A 31 -0.13 4.75 4.11
C GLY A 31 0.60 4.30 2.84
N LEU A 32 1.86 3.85 2.97
CA LEU A 32 2.65 3.32 1.87
C LEU A 32 2.03 2.05 1.28
N LEU A 33 1.60 1.12 2.14
CA LEU A 33 0.91 -0.10 1.71
C LEU A 33 -0.40 0.22 0.99
N THR A 34 -1.19 1.15 1.53
CA THR A 34 -2.46 1.57 0.91
C THR A 34 -2.20 2.21 -0.46
N ALA A 35 -1.20 3.08 -0.58
CA ALA A 35 -0.83 3.68 -1.85
C ALA A 35 -0.38 2.62 -2.87
N ALA A 36 0.44 1.64 -2.46
CA ALA A 36 0.87 0.55 -3.32
C ALA A 36 -0.33 -0.30 -3.81
N VAL A 37 -1.29 -0.60 -2.94
CA VAL A 37 -2.51 -1.32 -3.30
C VAL A 37 -3.35 -0.52 -4.30
N VAL A 38 -3.52 0.79 -4.09
CA VAL A 38 -4.25 1.65 -5.04
C VAL A 38 -3.61 1.63 -6.42
N LEU A 39 -2.27 1.74 -6.49
CA LEU A 39 -1.55 1.67 -7.76
C LEU A 39 -1.70 0.30 -8.43
N ALA A 40 -1.65 -0.79 -7.67
CA ALA A 40 -1.84 -2.14 -8.19
C ALA A 40 -3.25 -2.34 -8.77
N VAL A 41 -4.30 -1.87 -8.07
CA VAL A 41 -5.69 -1.95 -8.53
C VAL A 41 -5.90 -1.12 -9.80
N GLN A 42 -5.31 0.08 -9.87
CA GLN A 42 -5.34 0.91 -11.08
C GLN A 42 -4.68 0.21 -12.26
N ALA A 43 -3.48 -0.34 -12.07
CA ALA A 43 -2.75 -1.06 -13.12
C ALA A 43 -3.55 -2.28 -13.61
N PHE A 44 -4.14 -3.04 -12.68
CA PHE A 44 -5.01 -4.16 -13.02
C PHE A 44 -6.24 -3.71 -13.82
N GLY A 45 -6.91 -2.64 -13.39
CA GLY A 45 -8.08 -2.07 -14.07
C GLY A 45 -7.78 -1.64 -15.51
N VAL A 46 -6.64 -1.01 -15.75
CA VAL A 46 -6.19 -0.64 -17.11
C VAL A 46 -5.99 -1.87 -17.98
N ASN A 47 -5.28 -2.89 -17.49
CA ASN A 47 -5.05 -4.12 -18.25
C ASN A 47 -6.35 -4.86 -18.57
N LEU A 48 -7.26 -4.94 -17.59
CA LEU A 48 -8.58 -5.54 -17.79
C LEU A 48 -9.41 -4.75 -18.82
N GLY A 49 -9.38 -3.42 -18.75
CA GLY A 49 -10.06 -2.54 -19.70
C GLY A 49 -9.55 -2.73 -21.13
N ASN A 50 -8.23 -2.83 -21.31
CA ASN A 50 -7.62 -3.09 -22.61
C ASN A 50 -8.03 -4.46 -23.17
N ALA A 51 -8.01 -5.50 -22.34
CA ALA A 51 -8.45 -6.84 -22.74
C ALA A 51 -9.93 -6.89 -23.12
N TRP A 52 -10.78 -6.19 -22.35
CA TRP A 52 -12.19 -6.04 -22.65
C TRP A 52 -12.42 -5.32 -23.98
N GLN A 53 -11.68 -4.24 -24.25
CA GLN A 53 -11.77 -3.52 -25.51
C GLN A 53 -11.36 -4.40 -26.69
N ALA A 54 -10.26 -5.15 -26.57
CA ALA A 54 -9.82 -6.07 -27.61
C ALA A 54 -10.86 -7.16 -27.92
N TRP A 55 -11.56 -7.67 -26.90
CA TRP A 55 -12.67 -8.60 -27.08
C TRP A 55 -13.89 -7.95 -27.74
N SER A 56 -14.23 -6.72 -27.37
CA SER A 56 -15.30 -5.96 -28.02
C SER A 56 -15.00 -5.71 -29.50
N ASP A 57 -13.77 -5.32 -29.82
CA ASP A 57 -13.32 -5.07 -31.18
C ASP A 57 -13.41 -6.36 -32.01
N TRP A 58 -12.98 -7.49 -31.45
CA TRP A 58 -13.13 -8.80 -32.06
C TRP A 58 -14.57 -9.14 -32.46
N ILE A 59 -15.51 -9.02 -31.51
CA ILE A 59 -16.92 -9.34 -31.77
C ILE A 59 -17.54 -8.42 -32.82
N THR A 60 -17.15 -7.15 -32.82
CA THR A 60 -17.75 -6.14 -33.70
C THR A 60 -17.15 -6.14 -35.10
N GLN A 61 -15.91 -6.60 -35.28
CA GLN A 61 -15.20 -6.60 -36.57
C GLN A 61 -15.24 -7.94 -37.32
N LEU A 62 -15.69 -9.04 -36.71
CA LEU A 62 -15.61 -10.41 -37.27
C LEU A 62 -14.19 -10.90 -37.62
N ASP A 63 -13.14 -10.17 -37.22
CA ASP A 63 -11.76 -10.62 -37.35
C ASP A 63 -11.45 -11.74 -36.33
N GLY A 64 -10.32 -12.45 -36.46
CA GLY A 64 -9.98 -13.60 -35.61
C GLY A 64 -9.79 -13.26 -34.11
N PRO A 65 -9.92 -14.23 -33.18
CA PRO A 65 -9.90 -13.98 -31.74
C PRO A 65 -8.60 -13.32 -31.27
N PRO A 66 -8.66 -12.35 -30.34
CA PRO A 66 -7.49 -11.60 -29.88
C PRO A 66 -6.57 -12.50 -29.06
N SER A 67 -5.26 -12.39 -29.29
CA SER A 67 -4.24 -13.17 -28.56
C SER A 67 -4.09 -12.68 -27.13
N LEU A 68 -4.06 -13.60 -26.17
CA LEU A 68 -3.75 -13.30 -24.77
C LEU A 68 -2.31 -12.78 -24.66
N PRO A 69 -2.06 -11.62 -24.03
CA PRO A 69 -0.70 -11.21 -23.69
C PRO A 69 -0.15 -12.21 -22.65
N SER A 70 1.05 -12.72 -22.92
CA SER A 70 1.81 -13.62 -22.04
C SER A 70 2.21 -12.94 -20.74
#